data_AF-A0AAJ3D364-F1
#
_entry.id   AF-A0AAJ3D364-F1
#
_cell.length_a   1.000
_cell.length_b   1.000
_cell.length_c   1.000
_cell.angle_alpha   90.00
_cell.angle_beta   90.00
_cell.angle_gamma   90.00
#
_symmetry.space_group_name_H-M   'P 1'
#
loop_
_entity.id
_entity.type
_entity.pdbx_description
1 polymer ?
#
loop_
_entity_poly.entity_id
_entity_poly.type
_entity_poly.pdbx_seq_one_letter_code
_entity_poly.pdbx_strand_id
1 'polypeptide(L)'
;MLATVDRPSTLVDLPTVRRRRARAASAPAAPAPRVAAPASPGSTADVLRIIADPRTPTYVTVFANGRRRYSYWRPIDPATGAGGCYAALPTAECDELQASGRITLGEPVVDPNRTTYRVRTAARVPQTPARPAVAPERRRVA
;
A
#
# COMPACT_ATOMS: atom_id res chain seq x y z
N MET A 1 -44.44 -21.14 35.49
CA MET A 1 -43.75 -20.09 36.27
C MET A 1 -42.50 -19.69 35.49
N LEU A 2 -42.43 -18.40 35.10
CA LEU A 2 -41.22 -17.56 34.93
C LEU A 2 -40.16 -18.02 33.89
N ALA A 3 -39.60 -17.18 33.01
CA ALA A 3 -39.65 -15.73 32.89
C ALA A 3 -39.37 -15.31 31.43
N THR A 4 -40.16 -14.36 30.96
CA THR A 4 -39.93 -13.54 29.77
C THR A 4 -38.63 -12.75 29.97
N VAL A 5 -37.60 -13.01 29.18
CA VAL A 5 -36.40 -12.18 29.16
C VAL A 5 -36.62 -11.07 28.14
N ASP A 6 -37.14 -9.95 28.64
CA ASP A 6 -37.08 -8.65 28.00
C ASP A 6 -35.61 -8.20 27.94
N ARG A 7 -35.10 -7.92 26.75
CA ARG A 7 -33.80 -7.28 26.55
C ARG A 7 -34.02 -5.95 25.84
N PRO A 8 -33.72 -4.81 26.47
CA PRO A 8 -33.63 -3.55 25.74
C PRO A 8 -32.31 -3.50 24.95
N SER A 9 -32.43 -3.40 23.62
CA SER A 9 -31.32 -3.05 22.72
C SER A 9 -30.91 -1.60 22.95
N THR A 10 -29.83 -1.38 23.69
CA THR A 10 -29.16 -0.08 23.77
C THR A 10 -28.30 0.13 22.53
N LEU A 11 -28.90 0.77 21.54
CA LEU A 11 -28.23 1.29 20.35
C LEU A 11 -27.34 2.48 20.79
N VAL A 12 -26.03 2.29 20.72
CA VAL A 12 -25.06 3.38 20.95
C VAL A 12 -25.13 4.32 19.75
N ASP A 13 -25.75 5.47 19.96
CA ASP A 13 -25.83 6.58 19.02
C ASP A 13 -24.44 7.21 18.86
N LEU A 14 -23.81 7.03 17.69
CA LEU A 14 -22.57 7.70 17.33
C LEU A 14 -22.91 9.02 16.61
N PRO A 15 -22.36 10.17 17.05
CA PRO A 15 -22.69 11.45 16.45
C PRO A 15 -22.21 11.52 15.00
N THR A 16 -23.16 11.54 14.08
CA THR A 16 -22.91 11.76 12.65
C THR A 16 -22.62 13.24 12.39
N VAL A 17 -21.35 13.62 12.46
CA VAL A 17 -20.90 14.97 12.09
C VAL A 17 -20.95 15.12 10.56
N ARG A 18 -22.13 15.49 10.04
CA ARG A 18 -22.33 16.00 8.68
C ARG A 18 -21.71 17.40 8.55
N ARG A 19 -20.44 17.50 8.17
CA ARG A 19 -19.87 18.79 7.72
C ARG A 19 -20.26 19.08 6.28
N ARG A 20 -21.35 19.84 6.14
CA ARG A 20 -21.76 20.58 4.94
C ARG A 20 -20.62 21.51 4.52
N ARG A 21 -20.13 21.38 3.28
CA ARG A 21 -19.22 22.34 2.65
C ARG A 21 -19.95 23.69 2.52
N ALA A 22 -19.49 24.71 3.22
CA ALA A 22 -19.80 26.10 2.93
C ALA A 22 -18.55 26.79 2.36
N ARG A 23 -18.74 27.43 1.22
CA ARG A 23 -17.75 28.15 0.41
C ARG A 23 -17.86 29.64 0.73
N ALA A 24 -16.78 30.27 1.18
CA ALA A 24 -16.49 31.72 1.10
C ALA A 24 -15.09 31.93 1.72
N ALA A 25 -14.05 32.22 0.95
CA ALA A 25 -13.63 33.55 0.47
C ALA A 25 -12.85 34.37 1.53
N SER A 26 -11.56 34.57 1.21
CA SER A 26 -10.75 35.78 1.41
C SER A 26 -9.77 35.90 2.60
N ALA A 27 -8.51 36.15 2.18
CA ALA A 27 -7.44 36.97 2.77
C ALA A 27 -6.23 36.27 3.44
N PRO A 28 -5.01 36.82 3.27
CA PRO A 28 -3.76 36.05 3.20
C PRO A 28 -3.01 36.01 4.54
N ALA A 29 -2.40 34.87 4.84
CA ALA A 29 -1.43 34.73 5.93
C ALA A 29 -0.21 33.95 5.43
N ALA A 30 0.96 34.43 5.83
CA ALA A 30 2.31 34.05 5.41
C ALA A 30 2.60 32.53 5.42
N PRO A 31 3.59 32.05 4.64
CA PRO A 31 3.85 30.62 4.50
C PRO A 31 4.47 30.05 5.77
N ALA A 32 3.64 29.42 6.61
CA ALA A 32 4.13 28.42 7.55
C ALA A 32 4.71 27.24 6.75
N PRO A 33 5.82 26.61 7.18
CA PRO A 33 6.38 25.45 6.49
C PRO A 33 5.30 24.38 6.45
N ARG A 34 4.86 24.04 5.23
CA ARG A 34 3.91 22.96 5.02
C ARG A 34 4.61 21.69 5.49
N VAL A 35 4.35 21.30 6.74
CA VAL A 35 4.53 19.91 7.17
C VAL A 35 3.70 19.11 6.19
N ALA A 36 4.38 18.46 5.25
CA ALA A 36 3.76 17.71 4.18
C ALA A 36 2.76 16.76 4.85
N ALA A 37 1.46 16.97 4.59
CA ALA A 37 0.47 15.95 4.86
C ALA A 37 1.02 14.64 4.28
N PRO A 38 0.96 13.52 5.01
CA PRO A 38 1.57 12.26 4.57
C PRO A 38 1.07 12.01 3.16
N ALA A 39 1.97 12.11 2.18
CA ALA A 39 1.60 12.14 0.78
C ALA A 39 0.78 10.88 0.52
N SER A 40 -0.53 11.05 0.32
CA SER A 40 -1.32 10.02 -0.32
C SER A 40 -0.56 9.67 -1.58
N PRO A 41 -0.15 8.41 -1.79
CA PRO A 41 0.63 8.05 -2.96
C PRO A 41 -0.18 8.47 -4.18
N GLY A 42 0.21 9.57 -4.79
CA GLY A 42 -0.54 10.23 -5.86
C GLY A 42 0.11 10.03 -7.22
N SER A 43 1.26 9.36 -7.24
CA SER A 43 2.04 9.10 -8.45
C SER A 43 2.52 7.65 -8.45
N THR A 44 2.65 7.08 -9.64
CA THR A 44 3.14 5.72 -9.88
C THR A 44 4.51 5.46 -9.21
N ALA A 45 5.37 6.47 -9.15
CA ALA A 45 6.67 6.40 -8.49
C ALA A 45 6.55 6.22 -6.96
N ASP A 46 5.60 6.90 -6.31
CA ASP A 46 5.35 6.74 -4.88
C ASP A 46 4.79 5.35 -4.56
N VAL A 47 3.89 4.84 -5.40
CA VAL A 47 3.37 3.48 -5.29
C VAL A 47 4.49 2.45 -5.40
N LEU A 48 5.38 2.59 -6.40
CA LEU A 48 6.55 1.71 -6.53
C LEU A 48 7.48 1.79 -5.31
N ARG A 49 7.71 3.00 -4.77
CA ARG A 49 8.55 3.19 -3.58
C ARG A 49 7.96 2.47 -2.37
N ILE A 50 6.64 2.55 -2.17
CA ILE A 50 5.94 1.84 -1.08
C ILE A 50 6.04 0.32 -1.26
N ILE A 51 5.84 -0.19 -2.49
CA ILE A 51 5.90 -1.64 -2.76
C ILE A 51 7.32 -2.19 -2.62
N ALA A 52 8.33 -1.38 -2.94
CA ALA A 52 9.75 -1.73 -2.81
C ALA A 52 10.23 -1.75 -1.35
N ASP A 53 9.59 -1.00 -0.45
CA ASP A 53 9.99 -0.94 0.95
C ASP A 53 9.61 -2.26 1.67
N PRO A 54 10.60 -3.01 2.20
CA PRO A 54 10.34 -4.27 2.88
C PRO A 54 9.55 -4.11 4.18
N ARG A 55 9.51 -2.91 4.78
CA ARG A 55 8.77 -2.62 6.02
C ARG A 55 7.28 -2.39 5.80
N THR A 56 6.86 -2.19 4.55
CA THR A 56 5.47 -1.91 4.18
C THR A 56 4.92 -3.01 3.28
N PRO A 57 4.64 -4.21 3.82
CA PRO A 57 4.05 -5.29 3.03
C PRO A 57 2.75 -4.82 2.37
N THR A 58 2.68 -5.03 1.06
CA THR A 58 1.56 -4.64 0.21
C THR A 58 0.81 -5.89 -0.26
N TYR A 59 -0.52 -5.79 -0.28
CA TYR A 59 -1.44 -6.85 -0.68
C TYR A 59 -2.47 -6.30 -1.66
N VAL A 60 -2.97 -7.16 -2.53
CA VAL A 60 -4.16 -6.89 -3.34
C VAL A 60 -5.21 -7.91 -2.98
N THR A 61 -6.41 -7.42 -2.67
CA THR A 61 -7.58 -8.27 -2.47
C THR A 61 -8.50 -8.12 -3.66
N VAL A 62 -8.71 -9.23 -4.35
CA VAL A 62 -9.68 -9.39 -5.43
C VAL A 62 -10.95 -9.96 -4.83
N PHE A 63 -12.04 -9.21 -4.82
CA PHE A 63 -13.32 -9.67 -4.30
C PHE A 63 -14.07 -10.48 -5.35
N ALA A 64 -15.01 -11.34 -4.91
CA ALA A 64 -15.83 -12.14 -5.81
C ALA A 64 -16.65 -11.30 -6.83
N ASN A 65 -16.92 -10.03 -6.51
CA ASN A 65 -17.56 -9.06 -7.41
C ASN A 65 -16.63 -8.44 -8.46
N GLY A 66 -15.39 -8.93 -8.59
CA GLY A 66 -14.39 -8.41 -9.53
C GLY A 66 -13.69 -7.13 -9.09
N ARG A 67 -14.10 -6.51 -7.97
CA ARG A 67 -13.42 -5.31 -7.45
C ARG A 67 -12.06 -5.69 -6.90
N ARG A 68 -11.07 -4.83 -7.12
CA ARG A 68 -9.72 -4.98 -6.58
C ARG A 68 -9.40 -3.81 -5.67
N ARG A 69 -8.76 -4.12 -4.54
CA ARG A 69 -8.27 -3.11 -3.61
C ARG A 69 -6.84 -3.44 -3.23
N TYR A 70 -5.94 -2.51 -3.54
CA TYR A 70 -4.56 -2.56 -3.10
C TYR A 70 -4.45 -1.90 -1.73
N SER A 71 -3.77 -2.56 -0.80
CA SER A 71 -3.53 -2.04 0.54
C SER A 71 -2.11 -2.33 0.98
N TYR A 72 -1.54 -1.41 1.76
CA TYR A 72 -0.21 -1.59 2.35
C TYR A 72 -0.28 -1.32 3.85
N TRP A 73 0.61 -1.98 4.59
CA TRP A 73 0.80 -1.68 6.00
C TRP A 73 1.51 -0.34 6.15
N ARG A 74 0.89 0.61 6.85
CA ARG A 74 1.55 1.83 7.29
C ARG A 74 2.16 1.60 8.67
N PRO A 75 3.50 1.72 8.83
CA PRO A 75 4.13 1.65 10.14
C PRO A 75 3.63 2.80 11.02
N ILE A 76 3.73 2.61 12.34
CA ILE A 76 3.43 3.66 13.32
C ILE A 76 4.51 4.73 13.19
N ASP A 77 4.09 5.97 12.99
CA ASP A 77 4.94 7.15 13.09
C ASP A 77 5.15 7.48 14.58
N PRO A 78 6.38 7.41 15.10
CA PRO A 78 6.65 7.66 16.52
C PRO A 78 6.44 9.12 16.92
N ALA A 79 6.49 10.08 15.98
CA ALA A 79 6.32 11.49 16.28
C ALA A 79 4.84 11.89 16.41
N THR A 80 3.97 11.27 15.62
CA THR A 80 2.53 11.59 15.59
C THR A 80 1.66 10.52 16.25
N GLY A 81 2.22 9.35 16.56
CA GLY A 81 1.48 8.16 17.01
C GLY A 81 0.56 7.57 15.94
N ALA A 82 0.57 8.09 14.70
CA ALA A 82 -0.35 7.69 13.65
C ALA A 82 0.25 6.57 12.78
N GLY A 83 -0.56 5.58 12.42
CA GLY A 83 -0.13 4.44 11.60
C GLY A 83 -0.60 3.13 12.20
N GLY A 84 0.14 2.05 11.97
CA GLY A 84 -0.26 0.71 12.42
C GLY A 84 -1.54 0.20 11.75
N CYS A 85 -1.82 0.66 10.53
CA CYS A 85 -3.06 0.35 9.83
C CYS A 85 -2.83 0.08 8.35
N TYR A 86 -3.80 -0.60 7.74
CA TYR A 86 -3.81 -0.78 6.29
C TYR A 86 -4.34 0.48 5.62
N ALA A 87 -3.52 1.09 4.75
CA ALA A 87 -3.95 2.18 3.88
C ALA A 87 -4.16 1.68 2.45
N ALA A 88 -5.12 2.31 1.76
CA ALA A 88 -5.40 2.00 0.37
C ALA A 88 -4.35 2.66 -0.56
N LEU A 89 -3.95 1.94 -1.60
CA LEU A 89 -3.21 2.49 -2.74
C LEU A 89 -4.19 2.83 -3.88
N PRO A 90 -3.84 3.78 -4.76
CA PRO A 90 -4.60 4.04 -5.98
C PRO A 90 -4.62 2.78 -6.86
N THR A 91 -5.82 2.25 -7.11
CA THR A 91 -5.99 1.01 -7.88
C THR A 91 -5.52 1.14 -9.33
N ALA A 92 -5.79 2.29 -9.97
CA ALA A 92 -5.39 2.53 -11.36
C ALA A 92 -3.87 2.40 -11.53
N GLU A 93 -3.10 3.05 -10.66
CA GLU A 93 -1.65 3.07 -10.76
C GLU A 93 -1.05 1.71 -10.46
N CYS A 94 -1.64 0.96 -9.53
CA CYS A 94 -1.25 -0.41 -9.27
C CYS A 94 -1.56 -1.34 -10.47
N ASP A 95 -2.71 -1.18 -11.11
CA ASP A 95 -3.09 -1.98 -12.27
C ASP A 95 -2.19 -1.68 -13.49
N GLU A 96 -1.82 -0.41 -13.72
CA GLU A 96 -0.83 -0.03 -14.74
C GLU A 96 0.55 -0.64 -14.46
N LEU A 97 0.98 -0.63 -13.20
CA LEU A 97 2.23 -1.26 -12.78
C LEU A 97 2.19 -2.78 -12.98
N GLN A 98 1.05 -3.41 -12.73
CA GLN A 98 0.87 -4.84 -12.97
C GLN A 98 0.89 -5.14 -14.47
N ALA A 99 0.16 -4.37 -15.28
CA ALA A 99 0.10 -4.52 -16.73
C ALA A 99 1.46 -4.29 -17.41
N SER A 100 2.27 -3.36 -16.89
CA SER A 100 3.63 -3.10 -17.35
C SER A 100 4.67 -4.09 -16.81
N GLY A 101 4.27 -5.07 -15.99
CA GLY A 101 5.15 -6.08 -15.41
C GLY A 101 6.15 -5.52 -14.39
N ARG A 102 5.90 -4.33 -13.84
CA ARG A 102 6.74 -3.69 -12.83
C ARG A 102 6.47 -4.21 -11.42
N ILE A 103 5.28 -4.76 -11.20
CA ILE A 103 4.91 -5.46 -9.97
C ILE A 103 4.40 -6.86 -10.31
N THR A 104 4.64 -7.79 -9.41
CA THR A 104 4.18 -9.17 -9.52
C THR A 104 3.31 -9.54 -8.33
N LEU A 105 2.34 -10.42 -8.59
CA LEU A 105 1.50 -11.02 -7.58
C LEU A 105 2.14 -12.35 -7.17
N GLY A 106 2.39 -12.51 -5.88
CA GLY A 106 2.87 -13.76 -5.29
C GLY A 106 1.73 -14.74 -5.01
N GLU A 107 1.98 -15.64 -4.07
CA GLU A 107 1.06 -16.73 -3.74
C GLU A 107 -0.36 -16.22 -3.39
N PRO A 108 -1.41 -16.76 -4.04
CA PRO A 108 -2.79 -16.47 -3.70
C PRO A 108 -3.20 -17.11 -2.37
N VAL A 109 -3.79 -16.31 -1.49
CA VAL A 109 -4.58 -16.79 -0.35
C VAL A 109 -6.05 -16.69 -0.74
N VAL A 110 -6.68 -17.83 -0.99
CA VAL A 110 -8.06 -17.93 -1.47
C VAL A 110 -9.02 -18.07 -0.29
N ASP A 111 -9.88 -17.07 -0.10
CA ASP A 111 -11.06 -17.14 0.76
C ASP A 111 -12.32 -17.34 -0.11
N PRO A 112 -13.43 -17.87 0.42
CA PRO A 112 -14.68 -18.04 -0.35
C PRO A 112 -15.23 -16.76 -0.99
N ASN A 113 -14.95 -15.59 -0.42
CA ASN A 113 -15.49 -14.30 -0.87
C ASN A 113 -14.44 -13.40 -1.55
N ARG A 114 -13.17 -13.76 -1.49
CA ARG A 114 -12.06 -12.93 -1.98
C ARG A 114 -10.78 -13.74 -2.14
N THR A 115 -9.90 -13.30 -3.02
CA THR A 115 -8.54 -13.83 -3.13
C THR A 115 -7.56 -12.71 -2.84
N THR A 116 -6.66 -12.93 -1.89
CA THR A 116 -5.63 -11.95 -1.53
C THR A 116 -4.28 -12.41 -2.04
N TYR A 117 -3.57 -11.53 -2.74
CA TYR A 117 -2.24 -11.79 -3.26
C TYR A 117 -1.25 -10.86 -2.59
N ARG A 118 -0.04 -11.37 -2.31
CA ARG A 118 1.07 -10.52 -1.88
C ARG A 118 1.65 -9.79 -3.09
N VAL A 119 1.75 -8.47 -3.02
CA VAL A 119 2.31 -7.65 -4.10
C VAL A 119 3.81 -7.44 -3.85
N ARG A 120 4.61 -7.64 -4.88
CA ARG A 120 6.06 -7.41 -4.86
C ARG A 120 6.46 -6.58 -6.08
N THR A 121 7.55 -5.82 -5.97
CA THR A 121 8.20 -5.29 -7.18
C THR A 121 8.73 -6.45 -8.00
N ALA A 122 8.55 -6.39 -9.31
CA ALA A 122 9.20 -7.32 -10.22
C ALA A 122 10.71 -7.16 -10.01
N ALA A 123 11.39 -8.24 -9.62
CA ALA A 123 12.85 -8.24 -9.60
C ALA A 123 13.29 -8.02 -11.05
N ARG A 124 13.92 -6.87 -11.32
CA ARG A 124 14.76 -6.76 -12.51
C ARG A 124 15.81 -7.83 -12.30
N VAL A 125 15.75 -8.92 -13.07
CA VAL A 125 16.74 -10.00 -13.05
C VAL A 125 18.11 -9.32 -12.96
N PRO A 126 18.88 -9.53 -11.87
CA PRO A 126 20.26 -9.10 -11.88
C PRO A 126 20.86 -9.83 -13.07
N GLN A 127 21.25 -9.09 -14.11
CA GLN A 127 22.11 -9.66 -15.13
C GLN A 127 23.34 -10.12 -14.35
N THR A 128 23.48 -11.43 -14.16
CA THR A 128 24.62 -12.04 -13.51
C THR A 128 25.85 -11.33 -14.04
N PRO A 129 26.69 -10.70 -13.20
CA PRO A 129 27.95 -10.15 -13.68
C PRO A 129 28.69 -11.32 -14.31
N ALA A 130 28.85 -11.29 -15.64
CA ALA A 130 29.66 -12.26 -16.35
C ALA A 130 31.03 -12.19 -15.70
N ARG A 131 31.39 -13.23 -14.94
CA ARG A 131 32.69 -13.37 -14.31
C ARG A 131 33.72 -13.22 -15.44
N PRO A 132 34.63 -12.23 -15.40
CA PRO A 132 35.65 -12.15 -16.41
C PRO A 132 36.45 -13.45 -16.34
N ALA A 133 36.44 -14.20 -17.43
CA ALA A 133 37.31 -15.36 -17.59
C ALA A 133 38.74 -14.82 -17.53
N VAL A 134 39.42 -15.04 -16.40
CA VAL A 134 40.86 -14.85 -16.27
C VAL A 134 41.52 -15.76 -17.30
N ALA A 135 42.07 -15.15 -18.35
CA ALA A 135 42.85 -15.85 -19.36
C ALA A 135 44.07 -16.50 -18.69
N PRO A 136 44.39 -17.77 -18.98
CA PRO A 136 45.59 -18.40 -18.43
C PRO A 136 46.82 -17.72 -19.03
N GLU A 137 47.64 -17.14 -18.16
CA GLU A 137 48.92 -16.54 -18.50
C GLU A 137 49.82 -17.62 -19.12
N ARG A 138 50.14 -17.44 -20.41
CA ARG A 138 51.10 -18.29 -21.10
C ARG A 138 52.48 -18.03 -20.54
N ARG A 139 52.91 -18.92 -19.64
CA ARG A 139 54.29 -19.22 -19.26
C ARG A 139 55.23 -19.04 -20.45
N ARG A 140 56.06 -18.00 -20.44
CA ARG A 140 57.29 -17.95 -21.24
C ARG A 140 58.45 -18.42 -20.38
N VAL A 141 59.04 -19.52 -20.84
CA VAL A 141 60.31 -20.08 -20.39
C VAL A 141 61.42 -19.16 -20.90
N ALA A 142 62.37 -18.83 -20.03
CA ALA A 142 63.71 -18.38 -20.36
C ALA A 142 64.69 -19.24 -19.56
#